data_AF-A0A1L6JH69-F1
#
_entry.id   AF-A0A1L6JH69-F1
#
_cell.length_a   1.000
_cell.length_b   1.000
_cell.length_c   1.000
_cell.angle_alpha   90.00
_cell.angle_beta   90.00
_cell.angle_gamma   90.00
#
_symmetry.space_group_name_H-M   'P 1'
#
loop_
_entity.id
_entity.type
_entity.pdbx_description
1 polymer ?
#
loop_
_entity_poly.entity_id
_entity_poly.type
_entity_poly.pdbx_seq_one_letter_code
_entity_poly.pdbx_strand_id
1 'polypeptide(L)'
;MSTTRHCTVRLNRQQHDRILALATEQNCNPSEVIRAAVDAYLGTATLLTSSHRRLARISEFMQLALDVIISEQYPEFRDRIIANADKRLEQYHGA
;
A
#
# COMPACT_ATOMS: atom_id res chain seq x y z
N MET A 1 -9.82 -3.01 28.11
CA MET A 1 -8.82 -4.10 28.17
C MET A 1 -9.02 -4.97 26.95
N SER A 2 -8.05 -5.01 26.03
CA SER A 2 -8.17 -5.81 24.80
C SER A 2 -8.06 -7.30 25.13
N THR A 3 -8.99 -8.09 24.64
CA THR A 3 -9.00 -9.55 24.82
C THR A 3 -7.87 -10.15 23.99
N THR A 4 -6.88 -10.76 24.63
CA THR A 4 -5.81 -11.48 23.93
C THR A 4 -6.25 -12.92 23.64
N ARG A 5 -5.93 -13.44 22.45
CA ARG A 5 -6.11 -14.86 22.10
C ARG A 5 -4.76 -15.54 21.99
N HIS A 6 -4.66 -16.76 22.51
CA HIS A 6 -3.45 -17.56 22.39
C HIS A 6 -3.29 -18.09 20.95
N CYS A 7 -2.10 -17.92 20.38
CA CYS A 7 -1.73 -18.44 19.07
C CYS A 7 -0.30 -18.99 19.14
N THR A 8 -0.05 -20.12 18.47
CA THR A 8 1.28 -20.73 18.40
C THR A 8 1.83 -20.56 17.00
N VAL A 9 3.00 -19.95 16.88
CA VAL A 9 3.71 -19.75 15.61
C VAL A 9 5.07 -20.43 15.67
N ARG A 10 5.53 -20.99 14.54
CA ARG A 10 6.88 -21.55 14.41
C ARG A 10 7.78 -20.51 13.77
N LEU A 11 8.86 -20.17 14.46
CA LEU A 11 9.89 -19.26 13.98
C LEU A 11 11.13 -20.07 13.62
N ASN A 12 11.85 -19.64 12.60
CA ASN A 12 13.16 -20.22 12.32
C ASN A 12 14.18 -19.78 13.40
N ARG A 13 15.31 -20.47 13.49
CA ARG A 13 16.32 -20.24 14.53
C ARG A 13 16.80 -18.78 14.56
N GLN A 14 17.10 -18.21 13.39
CA GLN A 14 17.57 -16.83 13.28
C GLN A 14 16.54 -15.81 13.77
N GLN A 15 15.26 -16.01 13.46
CA GLN A 15 14.16 -15.15 13.93
C GLN A 15 14.01 -15.25 15.46
N HIS A 16 14.05 -16.46 16.00
CA HIS A 16 13.95 -16.69 17.44
C HIS A 16 15.10 -16.01 18.19
N ASP A 17 16.34 -16.21 17.74
CA ASP A 17 17.53 -15.63 18.38
C ASP A 17 17.49 -14.09 18.35
N ARG A 18 17.06 -13.50 17.23
CA ARG A 18 16.90 -12.04 17.12
C ARG A 18 15.82 -11.50 18.05
N ILE A 19 14.69 -12.21 18.19
CA ILE A 19 13.62 -11.80 19.10
C ILE A 19 14.10 -11.87 20.55
N LEU A 20 14.82 -12.92 20.92
CA LEU A 20 15.38 -13.07 22.27
C LEU A 20 16.38 -11.95 22.59
N ALA A 21 17.27 -11.62 21.66
CA ALA A 21 18.22 -10.53 21.82
C ALA A 21 17.51 -9.18 22.03
N LEU A 22 16.53 -8.86 21.18
CA LEU A 22 15.74 -7.62 21.30
C LEU A 22 14.95 -7.55 22.61
N ALA A 23 14.36 -8.68 23.04
CA ALA A 23 13.62 -8.76 24.29
C ALA A 23 14.53 -8.51 25.49
N THR A 24 15.76 -9.05 25.43
CA THR A 24 16.79 -8.83 26.46
C THR A 24 17.23 -7.38 26.50
N GLU A 25 17.51 -6.76 25.35
CA GLU A 25 17.90 -5.36 25.24
C GLU A 25 16.82 -4.40 25.75
N GLN A 26 15.55 -4.72 25.51
CA GLN A 26 14.40 -3.89 25.90
C GLN A 26 13.85 -4.24 27.29
N ASN A 27 14.44 -5.21 27.99
CA ASN A 27 13.99 -5.74 29.27
C ASN A 27 12.49 -6.10 29.27
N CYS A 28 12.05 -6.77 28.20
CA CYS A 28 10.66 -7.11 27.95
C CYS A 28 10.51 -8.59 27.58
N ASN A 29 9.27 -9.10 27.53
CA ASN A 29 9.06 -10.49 27.15
C ASN A 29 9.16 -10.68 25.63
N PRO A 30 9.69 -11.81 25.12
CA PRO A 30 9.69 -12.11 23.69
C PRO A 30 8.31 -12.01 23.02
N SER A 31 7.24 -12.33 23.77
CA SER A 31 5.86 -12.20 23.31
C SER A 31 5.42 -10.75 23.10
N GLU A 32 6.00 -9.79 23.81
CA GLU A 32 5.75 -8.36 23.63
C GLU A 32 6.44 -7.85 22.37
N VAL A 33 7.68 -8.27 22.12
CA VAL A 33 8.39 -7.98 20.86
C VAL A 33 7.61 -8.52 19.67
N ILE A 34 7.12 -9.76 19.74
CA ILE A 34 6.32 -10.36 18.67
C ILE A 34 5.02 -9.58 18.46
N ARG A 35 4.32 -9.20 19.54
CA ARG A 35 3.08 -8.43 19.45
C ARG A 35 3.32 -7.06 18.82
N ALA A 36 4.34 -6.33 19.27
CA ALA A 36 4.70 -5.03 18.73
C ALA A 36 5.08 -5.10 17.23
N ALA A 37 5.80 -6.15 16.81
CA ALA A 37 6.12 -6.38 15.42
C ALA A 37 4.88 -6.65 14.56
N VAL A 38 3.93 -7.44 15.08
CA VAL A 38 2.64 -7.69 14.40
C VAL A 38 1.82 -6.41 14.30
N ASP A 39 1.71 -5.64 15.38
CA ASP A 39 0.98 -4.37 15.39
C ASP A 39 1.58 -3.36 14.41
N ALA A 40 2.92 -3.25 14.38
CA ALA A 40 3.63 -2.39 13.44
C ALA A 40 3.36 -2.82 11.98
N TYR A 41 3.46 -4.12 11.67
CA TYR A 41 3.21 -4.64 10.32
C TYR A 41 1.77 -4.39 9.87
N LEU A 42 0.79 -4.70 10.72
CA LEU A 42 -0.63 -4.49 10.41
C LEU A 42 -0.98 -3.00 10.29
N GLY A 43 -0.35 -2.15 11.11
CA GLY A 43 -0.47 -0.70 11.01
C GLY A 43 0.07 -0.16 9.68
N THR A 44 1.28 -0.56 9.29
CA THR A 44 1.87 -0.17 8.00
C THR A 44 1.07 -0.69 6.81
N ALA A 45 0.60 -1.94 6.84
CA ALA A 45 -0.24 -2.50 5.79
C ALA A 45 -1.55 -1.72 5.62
N THR A 46 -2.15 -1.28 6.73
CA THR A 46 -3.35 -0.43 6.73
C THR A 46 -3.07 0.95 6.15
N LEU A 47 -1.93 1.56 6.49
CA LEU A 47 -1.51 2.86 5.93
C LEU A 47 -1.21 2.78 4.43
N LEU A 48 -0.51 1.74 3.97
CA LEU A 48 -0.25 1.53 2.54
C LEU A 48 -1.56 1.31 1.76
N THR A 49 -2.46 0.49 2.30
CA THR A 49 -3.76 0.23 1.65
C THR A 49 -4.64 1.49 1.59
N SER A 50 -4.67 2.27 2.67
CA SER A 50 -5.42 3.54 2.70
C SER A 50 -4.80 4.58 1.76
N SER A 51 -3.47 4.64 1.67
CA SER A 51 -2.74 5.48 0.72
C SER A 51 -3.07 5.10 -0.74
N HIS A 52 -3.05 3.81 -1.09
CA HIS A 52 -3.43 3.36 -2.42
C HIS A 52 -4.88 3.70 -2.77
N ARG A 53 -5.83 3.51 -1.85
CA ARG A 53 -7.22 3.91 -2.08
C ARG A 53 -7.38 5.42 -2.27
N ARG A 54 -6.62 6.22 -1.52
CA ARG A 54 -6.63 7.68 -1.67
C ARG A 54 -6.06 8.09 -3.03
N LEU A 55 -4.94 7.51 -3.44
CA LEU A 55 -4.33 7.78 -4.74
C LEU A 55 -5.25 7.39 -5.89
N ALA A 56 -5.89 6.21 -5.81
CA ALA A 56 -6.89 5.79 -6.78
C ALA A 56 -8.04 6.81 -6.88
N ARG A 57 -8.59 7.26 -5.75
CA ARG A 57 -9.68 8.26 -5.73
C ARG A 57 -9.25 9.59 -6.35
N ILE A 58 -8.04 10.07 -6.06
CA ILE A 58 -7.52 11.32 -6.65
C ILE A 58 -7.32 11.15 -8.16
N SER A 59 -6.78 10.00 -8.60
CA SER A 59 -6.62 9.67 -10.02
C SER A 59 -7.96 9.69 -10.76
N GLU A 60 -8.97 8.99 -10.23
CA GLU A 60 -10.31 8.95 -10.81
C GLU A 60 -10.94 10.35 -10.89
N PHE A 61 -10.81 11.14 -9.82
CA PHE A 61 -11.30 12.52 -9.83
C PHE A 61 -10.64 13.36 -10.93
N MET A 62 -9.32 13.26 -11.09
CA MET A 62 -8.60 13.98 -12.14
C MET A 62 -9.00 13.50 -13.54
N GLN A 63 -9.14 12.19 -13.74
CA GLN A 63 -9.57 11.63 -15.02
C GLN A 63 -10.97 12.13 -15.40
N LEU A 64 -11.91 12.12 -14.46
CA LEU A 64 -13.26 12.64 -14.68
C LEU A 64 -13.27 14.14 -14.96
N ALA A 65 -12.53 14.93 -14.18
CA ALA A 65 -12.45 16.38 -14.39
C ALA A 65 -11.86 16.71 -15.76
N LEU A 66 -10.80 16.00 -16.17
CA LEU A 66 -10.19 16.19 -17.48
C LEU A 66 -11.12 15.79 -18.63
N ASP A 67 -11.87 14.70 -18.48
CA ASP A 67 -12.83 14.26 -19.51
C ASP A 67 -13.95 15.29 -19.70
N VAL A 68 -14.46 15.87 -18.60
CA VAL A 68 -15.44 16.97 -18.66
C VAL A 68 -14.84 18.20 -19.35
N ILE A 69 -13.64 18.64 -18.94
CA ILE A 69 -12.98 19.82 -19.53
C ILE A 69 -12.73 19.62 -21.03
N ILE A 70 -12.21 18.46 -21.43
CA ILE A 70 -11.93 18.17 -22.85
C ILE A 70 -13.24 18.12 -23.64
N SER A 71 -14.26 17.43 -23.11
CA SER A 71 -15.54 17.27 -23.83
C SER A 71 -16.29 18.59 -23.98
N GLU A 72 -16.22 19.48 -23.00
CA GLU A 72 -16.94 20.76 -23.04
C GLU A 72 -16.15 21.89 -23.72
N GLN A 73 -14.84 21.98 -23.48
CA GLN A 73 -14.04 23.15 -23.88
C GLN A 73 -13.11 22.89 -25.07
N TYR A 74 -12.69 21.65 -25.28
CA TYR A 74 -11.68 21.28 -26.28
C TYR A 74 -12.00 19.97 -27.02
N PRO A 75 -13.25 19.78 -27.52
CA PRO A 75 -13.71 18.51 -28.05
C PRO A 75 -12.89 18.03 -29.26
N GLU A 76 -12.34 18.95 -30.05
CA GLU A 76 -11.52 18.67 -31.22
C GLU A 76 -10.20 17.93 -30.89
N PHE A 77 -9.75 17.99 -29.64
CA PHE A 77 -8.52 17.32 -29.21
C PHE A 77 -8.74 15.90 -28.70
N ARG A 78 -9.99 15.47 -28.48
CA ARG A 78 -10.32 14.19 -27.84
C ARG A 78 -9.68 12.99 -28.54
N ASP A 79 -9.89 12.85 -29.83
CA ASP A 79 -9.37 11.71 -30.61
C ASP A 79 -7.84 11.71 -30.68
N ARG A 80 -7.23 12.91 -30.76
CA ARG A 80 -5.78 13.07 -30.74
C ARG A 80 -5.19 12.67 -29.39
N ILE A 81 -5.87 12.97 -28.28
CA ILE A 81 -5.41 12.59 -26.94
C ILE A 81 -5.46 11.07 -26.78
N ILE A 82 -6.54 10.42 -27.23
CA ILE A 82 -6.71 8.96 -27.20
C ILE A 82 -5.58 8.28 -28.01
N ALA A 83 -5.38 8.69 -29.26
CA ALA A 83 -4.35 8.10 -30.11
C ALA A 83 -2.92 8.25 -29.54
N ASN A 84 -2.64 9.38 -28.87
CA ASN A 84 -1.35 9.58 -28.20
C ASN A 84 -1.22 8.75 -26.91
N ALA A 85 -2.32 8.50 -26.19
CA ALA A 85 -2.32 7.63 -25.03
C ALA A 85 -2.00 6.19 -25.45
N ASP A 86 -2.66 5.68 -26.50
CA ASP A 86 -2.42 4.34 -27.05
C ASP A 86 -0.96 4.17 -27.49
N LYS A 87 -0.44 5.14 -28.25
CA LYS A 87 0.97 5.12 -28.69
C LYS A 87 1.96 5.08 -27.53
N ARG A 88 1.68 5.80 -26.44
CA ARG A 88 2.55 5.80 -25.25
C ARG A 88 2.42 4.50 -24.46
N LEU A 89 1.24 3.90 -24.42
CA LEU A 89 1.02 2.59 -23.80
C LEU A 89 1.87 1.54 -24.51
N GLU A 90 1.82 1.47 -25.84
CA GLU A 90 2.65 0.58 -26.65
C GLU A 90 4.15 0.85 -26.42
N GLN A 91 4.56 2.12 -26.47
CA GLN A 91 5.98 2.51 -26.38
C GLN A 91 6.62 2.23 -25.02
N TYR A 92 5.90 2.43 -23.92
CA TYR A 92 6.48 2.37 -22.56
C TYR A 92 6.04 1.13 -21.77
N HIS A 93 4.95 0.48 -22.18
CA HIS A 93 4.37 -0.64 -21.43
C HIS A 93 4.17 -1.90 -22.27
N GLY A 94 4.47 -1.87 -23.58
CA GLY A 94 4.64 -3.06 -24.42
C GLY A 94 3.40 -3.93 -24.54
N ALA A 95 2.21 -3.33 -24.53
CA ALA A 95 0.96 -4.02 -24.82
C ALA A 95 0.89 -4.48 -26.28
#